data_AF-A0A257GUG9-F1
#
_entry.id   AF-A0A257GUG9-F1
#
_cell.length_a   1.000
_cell.length_b   1.000
_cell.length_c   1.000
_cell.angle_alpha   90.00
_cell.angle_beta   90.00
_cell.angle_gamma   90.00
#
_symmetry.space_group_name_H-M   'P 1'
#
loop_
_entity.id
_entity.type
_entity.pdbx_description
1 polymer ?
#
loop_
_entity_poly.entity_id
_entity_poly.type
_entity_poly.pdbx_seq_one_letter_code
_entity_poly.pdbx_strand_id
1 'polypeptide(L)'
;MSDFYDALETRSPDQREAAQLAALPTQVAHAQTFSAAFAEILEGVDADAITSREALAQLPVTRKHELLERQLAARRAGGAANVFGGFSTVGFGAGMPRVFASPGPIYAPEGT
;
A
#
# COMPACT_ATOMS: atom_id res chain seq x y z
N MET A 1 4.82 33.53 -10.21
CA MET A 1 4.81 32.05 -10.14
C MET A 1 5.71 31.66 -8.99
N SER A 2 5.23 30.80 -8.11
CA SER A 2 6.10 30.11 -7.14
C SER A 2 6.99 29.14 -7.93
N ASP A 3 8.26 29.01 -7.58
CA ASP A 3 9.17 28.01 -8.17
C ASP A 3 8.77 26.57 -7.77
N PHE A 4 7.91 26.44 -6.76
CA PHE A 4 7.47 25.18 -6.17
C PHE A 4 5.95 25.04 -6.23
N TYR A 5 5.44 23.82 -6.39
CA TYR A 5 4.00 23.55 -6.45
C TYR A 5 3.31 23.78 -5.10
N ASP A 6 3.92 23.29 -4.01
CA ASP A 6 3.41 23.44 -2.64
C ASP A 6 4.54 23.53 -1.59
N ALA A 7 4.15 23.65 -0.32
CA ALA A 7 5.10 23.75 0.80
C ALA A 7 5.81 22.42 1.14
N LEU A 8 5.33 21.27 0.66
CA LEU A 8 5.95 19.96 0.91
C LEU A 8 7.25 19.78 0.13
N GLU A 9 7.42 20.48 -0.99
CA GLU A 9 8.64 20.48 -1.79
C GLU A 9 9.83 21.11 -1.05
N THR A 10 9.59 22.16 -0.26
CA THR A 10 10.66 22.97 0.38
C THR A 10 10.74 22.85 1.89
N ARG A 11 9.85 22.10 2.55
CA ARG A 11 9.91 21.86 4.00
C ARG A 11 11.25 21.26 4.45
N SER A 12 11.63 21.56 5.69
CA SER A 12 12.86 21.03 6.26
C SER A 12 12.81 19.49 6.39
N PRO A 13 13.96 18.81 6.42
CA PRO A 13 14.02 17.38 6.70
C PRO A 13 13.28 16.99 7.99
N ASP A 14 13.48 17.74 9.08
CA ASP A 14 12.86 17.46 10.38
C ASP A 14 11.33 17.57 10.33
N GLN A 15 10.80 18.60 9.66
CA GLN A 15 9.35 18.77 9.46
C GLN A 15 8.77 17.63 8.61
N ARG A 16 9.50 17.18 7.59
CA ARG A 16 9.11 16.06 6.74
C ARG A 16 9.05 14.76 7.55
N GLU A 17 10.08 14.50 8.35
CA GLU A 17 10.17 13.30 9.17
C GLU A 17 9.09 13.25 10.25
N ALA A 18 8.91 14.33 11.01
CA ALA A 18 7.85 14.39 12.02
C ALA A 18 6.45 14.13 11.42
N ALA A 19 6.16 14.74 10.26
CA ALA A 19 4.89 14.54 9.56
C ALA A 19 4.73 13.10 9.03
N GLN A 20 5.78 12.49 8.48
CA GLN A 20 5.74 11.12 7.97
C GLN A 20 5.56 10.10 9.10
N LEU A 21 6.32 10.24 10.19
CA LEU A 21 6.24 9.34 11.34
C LEU A 21 4.91 9.48 12.11
N ALA A 22 4.33 10.68 12.17
CA ALA A 22 3.00 10.88 12.73
C ALA A 22 1.89 10.24 11.87
N ALA A 23 2.05 10.18 10.54
CA ALA A 23 1.07 9.56 9.65
C ALA A 23 1.20 8.02 9.56
N LEU A 24 2.35 7.48 9.93
CA LEU A 24 2.70 6.08 9.69
C LEU A 24 1.79 5.07 10.42
N PRO A 25 1.45 5.22 11.72
CA PRO A 25 0.54 4.30 12.40
C PRO A 25 -0.80 4.16 11.70
N THR A 26 -1.41 5.30 11.34
CA THR A 26 -2.68 5.36 10.62
C THR A 26 -2.60 4.65 9.27
N GLN A 27 -1.48 4.80 8.55
CA GLN A 27 -1.28 4.14 7.26
C GLN A 27 -1.15 2.61 7.42
N VAL A 28 -0.44 2.14 8.44
CA VAL A 28 -0.30 0.70 8.75
C VAL A 28 -1.66 0.10 9.14
N ALA A 29 -2.40 0.78 10.02
CA ALA A 29 -3.74 0.35 10.45
C ALA A 29 -4.74 0.32 9.29
N HIS A 30 -4.69 1.31 8.39
CA HIS A 30 -5.49 1.34 7.17
C HIS A 30 -5.17 0.13 6.27
N ALA A 31 -3.88 -0.19 6.10
CA ALA A 31 -3.48 -1.36 5.31
C ALA A 31 -4.00 -2.67 5.92
N GLN A 32 -3.85 -2.87 7.23
CA GLN A 32 -4.39 -4.04 7.94
C GLN A 32 -5.92 -4.16 7.80
N THR A 33 -6.63 -3.03 7.82
CA THR A 33 -8.11 -3.02 7.82
C THR A 33 -8.70 -3.23 6.43
N PHE A 34 -8.13 -2.61 5.40
CA PHE A 34 -8.79 -2.51 4.09
C PHE A 34 -8.15 -3.36 3.00
N SER A 35 -6.96 -3.95 3.25
CA SER A 35 -6.29 -4.86 2.33
C SER A 35 -6.20 -6.24 2.94
N ALA A 36 -6.85 -7.23 2.33
CA ALA A 36 -6.78 -8.62 2.77
C ALA A 36 -5.33 -9.15 2.77
N ALA A 37 -4.51 -8.71 1.80
CA ALA A 37 -3.11 -9.10 1.75
C ALA A 37 -2.32 -8.52 2.93
N PHE A 38 -2.55 -7.25 3.28
CA PHE A 38 -1.84 -6.62 4.40
C PHE A 38 -2.38 -7.02 5.76
N ALA A 39 -3.66 -7.42 5.87
CA ALA A 39 -4.19 -8.07 7.06
C ALA A 39 -3.38 -9.33 7.42
N GLU A 40 -3.07 -10.15 6.42
CA GLU A 40 -2.23 -11.35 6.60
C GLU A 40 -0.74 -11.01 6.76
N ILE A 41 -0.17 -10.16 5.91
CA ILE A 41 1.26 -9.84 5.93
C ILE A 41 1.67 -9.14 7.23
N LEU A 42 0.78 -8.31 7.78
CA LEU A 42 1.01 -7.53 9.00
C LEU A 42 0.30 -8.15 10.21
N GLU A 43 -0.04 -9.43 10.15
CA GLU A 43 -0.62 -10.14 11.30
C GLU A 43 0.32 -10.04 12.51
N GLY A 44 -0.23 -9.67 13.67
CA GLY A 44 0.54 -9.49 14.91
C GLY A 44 1.36 -8.19 15.00
N VAL A 45 1.34 -7.33 13.98
CA VAL A 45 1.93 -5.99 14.05
C VAL A 45 0.98 -5.06 14.80
N ASP A 46 1.50 -4.39 15.85
CA ASP A 46 0.84 -3.26 16.49
C ASP A 46 1.10 -1.99 15.68
N ALA A 47 0.07 -1.50 14.97
CA ALA A 47 0.18 -0.32 14.12
C ALA A 47 0.51 0.96 14.92
N ASP A 48 -0.02 1.10 16.14
CA ASP A 48 0.17 2.29 16.97
C ASP A 48 1.62 2.42 17.45
N ALA A 49 2.36 1.30 17.50
CA ALA A 49 3.78 1.28 17.83
C ALA A 49 4.69 1.73 16.67
N ILE A 50 4.19 1.80 15.43
CA ILE A 50 5.01 2.11 14.24
C ILE A 50 5.15 3.64 14.06
N THR A 51 5.88 4.26 14.99
CA THR A 51 6.04 5.72 15.09
C THR A 51 7.48 6.20 14.86
N SER A 52 8.40 5.30 14.52
CA SER A 52 9.81 5.61 14.28
C SER A 52 10.37 4.86 13.06
N ARG A 53 11.58 5.24 12.62
CA ARG A 53 12.29 4.52 11.53
C ARG A 53 12.66 3.10 11.93
N GLU A 54 13.06 2.90 13.18
CA GLU A 54 13.44 1.61 13.73
C GLU A 54 12.22 0.68 13.77
N ALA A 55 11.06 1.20 14.18
CA ALA A 55 9.80 0.46 14.16
C ALA A 55 9.34 0.15 12.73
N LEU A 56 9.42 1.13 11.81
CA LEU A 56 9.14 0.92 10.39
C LEU A 56 10.02 -0.20 9.79
N ALA A 57 11.29 -0.26 10.17
CA ALA A 57 12.23 -1.27 9.69
C ALA A 57 11.90 -2.69 10.15
N GLN A 58 11.06 -2.86 11.17
CA GLN A 58 10.59 -4.19 11.61
C GLN A 58 9.46 -4.74 10.73
N LEU A 59 8.81 -3.90 9.92
CA LEU A 59 7.72 -4.36 9.06
C LEU A 59 8.25 -5.29 7.96
N PRO A 60 7.54 -6.39 7.64
CA PRO A 60 7.95 -7.31 6.60
C PRO A 60 7.94 -6.62 5.23
N VAL A 61 8.98 -6.87 4.43
CA VAL A 61 9.10 -6.33 3.08
C VAL A 61 8.42 -7.26 2.09
N THR A 62 7.33 -6.80 1.47
CA THR A 62 6.71 -7.51 0.34
C THR A 62 7.63 -7.49 -0.88
N ARG A 63 8.11 -8.66 -1.30
CA ARG A 63 8.95 -8.83 -2.50
C ARG A 63 8.09 -8.92 -3.75
N LYS A 64 8.69 -8.57 -4.90
CA LYS A 64 7.99 -8.58 -6.19
C LYS A 64 7.45 -9.97 -6.56
N HIS A 65 8.18 -11.05 -6.24
CA HIS A 65 7.74 -12.41 -6.55
C HIS A 65 6.55 -12.83 -5.67
N GLU A 66 6.57 -12.50 -4.38
CA GLU A 66 5.45 -12.77 -3.45
C GLU A 66 4.17 -12.05 -3.89
N LEU A 67 4.27 -10.80 -4.37
CA LEU A 67 3.15 -10.08 -4.97
C LEU A 67 2.57 -10.84 -6.16
N LEU A 68 3.42 -11.29 -7.09
CA LEU A 68 3.00 -12.04 -8.27
C LEU A 68 2.34 -13.38 -7.89
N GLU A 69 2.93 -14.11 -6.94
CA GLU A 69 2.41 -15.38 -6.45
C GLU A 69 1.02 -15.22 -5.82
N ARG A 70 0.82 -14.22 -4.96
CA ARG A 70 -0.48 -13.89 -4.37
C ARG A 70 -1.53 -13.55 -5.45
N GLN A 71 -1.18 -12.74 -6.45
CA GLN A 71 -2.08 -12.42 -7.55
C GLN A 71 -2.41 -13.65 -8.43
N LEU A 72 -1.47 -14.56 -8.64
CA LEU A 72 -1.72 -15.80 -9.39
C LEU A 72 -2.62 -16.76 -8.61
N ALA A 73 -2.37 -16.93 -7.30
CA ALA A 73 -3.20 -17.76 -6.43
C ALA A 73 -4.65 -17.24 -6.38
N ALA A 74 -4.82 -15.94 -6.19
CA ALA A 74 -6.13 -15.30 -6.14
C ALA A 74 -6.93 -15.46 -7.45
N ARG A 75 -6.27 -15.34 -8.61
CA ARG A 75 -6.89 -15.60 -9.92
C ARG A 75 -7.29 -17.05 -10.10
N ARG A 76 -6.44 -17.99 -9.69
CA ARG A 76 -6.74 -19.44 -9.75
C ARG A 76 -7.95 -19.81 -8.89
N ALA A 77 -8.16 -19.11 -7.78
CA ALA A 77 -9.32 -19.28 -6.92
C ALA A 77 -10.64 -18.75 -7.53
N GLY A 78 -10.61 -18.12 -8.72
CA GLY A 78 -11.81 -17.81 -9.52
C GLY A 78 -12.52 -16.49 -9.20
N GLY A 79 -11.95 -15.62 -8.36
CA GLY A 79 -12.57 -14.35 -7.99
C GLY A 79 -12.14 -13.17 -8.87
N ALA A 80 -13.05 -12.60 -9.67
CA ALA A 80 -12.79 -11.39 -10.47
C ALA A 80 -12.36 -10.19 -9.63
N ALA A 81 -12.96 -10.00 -8.44
CA ALA A 81 -12.58 -8.96 -7.48
C ALA A 81 -11.15 -9.12 -6.92
N ASN A 82 -10.54 -10.30 -7.09
CA ASN A 82 -9.31 -10.68 -6.41
C ASN A 82 -8.08 -10.70 -7.34
N VAL A 83 -8.17 -10.15 -8.55
CA VAL A 83 -7.02 -10.12 -9.49
C VAL A 83 -5.79 -9.40 -8.92
N PHE A 84 -5.99 -8.55 -7.90
CA PHE A 84 -4.95 -7.81 -7.20
C PHE A 84 -4.31 -8.57 -6.05
N GLY A 85 -4.69 -9.83 -5.80
CA GLY A 85 -4.07 -10.67 -4.78
C GLY A 85 -4.31 -10.17 -3.36
N GLY A 86 -5.46 -9.52 -3.12
CA GLY A 86 -5.83 -8.92 -1.84
C GLY A 86 -5.21 -7.55 -1.52
N PHE A 87 -4.35 -7.00 -2.39
CA PHE A 87 -3.65 -5.72 -2.13
C PHE A 87 -4.48 -4.46 -2.40
N SER A 88 -5.44 -4.52 -3.32
CA SER A 88 -6.28 -3.36 -3.65
C SER A 88 -7.33 -3.12 -2.57
N THR A 89 -7.41 -1.90 -2.07
CA THR A 89 -8.49 -1.43 -1.17
C THR A 89 -9.67 -0.84 -1.94
N VAL A 90 -9.56 -0.76 -3.27
CA VAL A 90 -10.62 -0.28 -4.18
C VAL A 90 -11.17 -1.45 -5.01
N GLY A 91 -12.48 -1.45 -5.22
CA GLY A 91 -13.19 -2.45 -6.02
C GLY A 91 -13.49 -1.97 -7.44
N PHE A 92 -13.82 -2.90 -8.33
CA PHE A 92 -14.28 -2.59 -9.69
C PHE A 92 -15.48 -1.66 -9.69
N GLY A 93 -15.49 -0.69 -10.59
CA GLY A 93 -16.62 0.23 -10.78
C GLY A 93 -16.17 1.61 -11.23
N ALA A 94 -17.05 2.59 -11.05
CA ALA A 94 -16.79 3.97 -11.46
C ALA A 94 -15.52 4.59 -10.81
N GLY A 95 -15.13 4.12 -9.61
CA GLY A 95 -13.92 4.56 -8.92
C GLY A 95 -12.64 3.79 -9.30
N MET A 96 -12.75 2.72 -10.10
CA MET A 96 -11.61 1.95 -10.63
C MET A 96 -11.98 1.40 -12.02
N PRO A 97 -12.12 2.27 -13.04
CA PRO A 97 -12.61 1.86 -14.34
C PRO A 97 -11.56 1.13 -15.17
N ARG A 98 -10.28 1.19 -14.77
CA ARG A 98 -9.17 0.54 -15.47
C ARG A 98 -8.34 -0.34 -14.56
N VAL A 99 -7.78 -1.37 -15.18
CA VAL A 99 -6.74 -2.23 -14.62
C VAL A 99 -5.49 -2.08 -15.47
N PHE A 100 -4.38 -1.72 -14.83
CA PHE A 100 -3.07 -1.68 -15.47
C PHE A 100 -2.36 -3.02 -15.32
N ALA A 101 -1.63 -3.43 -16.35
CA ALA A 101 -0.86 -4.67 -16.36
C ALA A 101 0.61 -4.38 -16.67
N SER A 102 1.50 -4.74 -15.75
CA SER A 102 2.95 -4.69 -15.98
C SER A 102 3.44 -5.90 -16.78
N PRO A 103 4.59 -5.81 -17.47
CA PRO A 103 5.30 -6.99 -17.98
C PRO A 103 5.61 -7.96 -16.81
N GLY A 104 5.07 -9.18 -16.85
CA GLY A 104 5.21 -10.18 -15.77
C GLY A 104 3.94 -10.40 -14.93
N PRO A 105 2.81 -10.71 -15.57
CA PRO A 105 1.41 -10.36 -15.24
C PRO A 105 1.09 -9.92 -13.80
N ILE A 106 1.55 -8.71 -13.42
CA ILE A 106 1.12 -7.98 -12.21
C ILE A 106 0.06 -6.97 -12.61
N TYR A 107 -1.08 -7.00 -11.91
CA TYR A 107 -2.19 -6.08 -12.08
C TYR A 107 -2.21 -5.01 -10.98
N ALA A 108 -2.54 -3.78 -11.36
CA ALA A 108 -2.75 -2.67 -10.44
C ALA A 108 -4.06 -1.95 -10.77
N PRO A 109 -4.81 -1.49 -9.75
CA PRO A 109 -5.98 -0.66 -9.96
C PRO A 109 -5.57 0.72 -10.49
N GLU A 110 -6.41 1.35 -11.29
CA GLU A 110 -6.33 2.80 -11.46
C GLU A 110 -6.66 3.47 -10.12
N GLY A 111 -5.73 4.29 -9.62
CA GLY A 111 -5.94 5.12 -8.44
C GLY A 111 -6.64 6.43 -8.80
N THR A 112 -7.30 7.03 -7.82
CA THR A 112 -7.93 8.36 -7.90
C THR A 112 -7.04 9.41 -7.25
#